data_AF-A0A8T4FZP3-F1
#
_entry.id   AF-A0A8T4FZP3-F1
#
_cell.length_a   1.000
_cell.length_b   1.000
_cell.length_c   1.000
_cell.angle_alpha   90.00
_cell.angle_beta   90.00
_cell.angle_gamma   90.00
#
_symmetry.space_group_name_H-M   'P 1'
#
loop_
_entity.id
_entity.type
_entity.pdbx_description
1 polymer ?
#
loop_
_entity_poly.entity_id
_entity_poly.type
_entity_poly.pdbx_seq_one_letter_code
_entity_poly.pdbx_strand_id
1 'polypeptide(L)'
;METRKCPFCGGTMIRAKSNLEGHAVYFWRAPWKKGLKAAFSGAIRAYPWLCIDCGAIIPYVDEITLQKIREEYEQVKMEGLI
;
A
#
# COMPACT_ATOMS: atom_id res chain seq x y z
N MET A 1 -5.28 11.52 15.58
CA MET A 1 -4.27 10.49 15.26
C MET A 1 -5.01 9.26 14.77
N GLU A 2 -4.77 8.84 13.53
CA GLU A 2 -5.45 7.66 12.97
C GLU A 2 -4.94 6.38 13.64
N THR A 3 -5.83 5.43 13.91
CA THR A 3 -5.49 4.12 14.50
C THR A 3 -6.08 2.98 13.67
N ARG A 4 -5.42 1.81 13.70
CA ARG A 4 -5.86 0.56 13.05
C ARG A 4 -5.59 -0.63 13.98
N LYS A 5 -6.27 -1.76 13.73
CA LYS A 5 -5.97 -3.01 14.42
C LYS A 5 -4.81 -3.73 13.76
N CYS A 6 -3.90 -4.25 14.57
CA CYS A 6 -2.77 -5.04 14.09
C CYS A 6 -3.28 -6.39 13.58
N PRO A 7 -2.98 -6.77 12.33
CA PRO A 7 -3.42 -8.05 11.78
C PRO A 7 -2.70 -9.25 12.42
N PHE A 8 -1.58 -9.03 13.11
CA PHE A 8 -0.80 -10.11 13.73
C PHE A 8 -1.20 -10.39 15.18
N CYS A 9 -1.58 -9.38 15.96
CA CYS A 9 -1.88 -9.54 17.39
C CYS A 9 -3.19 -8.91 17.87
N GLY A 10 -3.96 -8.23 17.00
CA GLY A 10 -5.17 -7.49 17.39
C GLY A 10 -4.93 -6.18 18.16
N GLY A 11 -3.65 -5.83 18.41
CA GLY A 11 -3.24 -4.60 19.08
C GLY A 11 -3.53 -3.33 18.29
N THR A 12 -3.12 -2.19 18.83
CA THR A 12 -3.31 -0.86 18.23
C THR A 12 -2.10 -0.50 17.36
N MET A 13 -2.39 -0.04 16.14
CA MET A 13 -1.41 0.50 15.23
C MET A 13 -1.60 2.00 15.04
N ILE A 14 -0.50 2.72 14.91
CA ILE A 14 -0.47 4.16 14.67
C ILE A 14 0.28 4.43 13.37
N ARG A 15 -0.29 5.31 12.54
CA ARG A 15 0.28 5.71 11.25
C ARG A 15 1.49 6.63 11.45
N ALA A 16 2.56 6.42 10.69
CA ALA A 16 3.66 7.39 10.60
C ALA A 16 3.23 8.69 9.91
N LYS A 17 3.89 9.80 10.27
CA LYS A 17 3.65 11.11 9.64
C LYS A 17 4.07 11.15 8.17
N SER A 18 5.08 10.36 7.81
CA SER A 18 5.66 10.29 6.46
C SER A 18 5.69 8.84 5.97
N ASN A 19 5.65 8.67 4.65
CA ASN A 19 5.89 7.40 3.94
C ASN A 19 7.33 7.27 3.42
N LEU A 20 8.16 8.26 3.75
CA LEU A 20 9.57 8.37 3.39
C LEU A 20 10.34 8.77 4.64
N GLU A 21 11.34 7.99 5.01
CA GLU A 21 12.41 8.46 5.90
C GLU A 21 13.77 7.97 5.41
N GLY A 22 14.70 8.91 5.21
CA GLY A 22 16.00 8.66 4.60
C GLY A 22 15.91 7.94 3.24
N HIS A 23 16.51 6.75 3.15
CA HIS A 23 16.53 5.90 1.95
C HIS A 23 15.42 4.85 1.89
N ALA A 24 14.57 4.74 2.93
CA ALA A 24 13.48 3.77 2.96
C ALA A 24 12.18 4.40 2.41
N VAL A 25 11.69 3.87 1.30
CA VAL A 25 10.39 4.24 0.72
C VAL A 25 9.47 3.04 0.80
N TYR A 26 8.32 3.19 1.47
CA TYR A 26 7.28 2.19 1.43
C TYR A 26 6.45 2.41 0.18
N PHE A 27 6.67 1.58 -0.84
CA PHE A 27 5.93 1.68 -2.09
C PHE A 27 5.59 0.32 -2.67
N TRP A 28 4.62 0.34 -3.58
CA TRP A 28 4.22 -0.81 -4.35
C TRP A 28 4.06 -0.42 -5.83
N ARG A 29 4.23 -1.40 -6.72
CA ARG A 29 4.04 -1.25 -8.17
C ARG A 29 3.17 -2.39 -8.69
N ALA A 30 2.21 -2.04 -9.52
CA ALA A 30 1.29 -3.00 -10.10
C ALA A 30 2.01 -3.96 -11.06
N PRO A 31 1.99 -5.29 -10.83
CA PRO A 31 2.70 -6.25 -11.66
C PRO A 31 2.07 -6.42 -13.06
N TRP A 32 0.78 -6.07 -13.21
CA TRP A 32 0.07 -6.15 -14.47
C TRP A 32 0.28 -4.92 -15.38
N LYS A 33 0.91 -3.86 -14.89
CA LYS A 33 1.31 -2.74 -15.75
C LYS A 33 2.60 -3.11 -16.47
N LYS A 34 2.52 -3.26 -17.80
CA LYS A 34 3.66 -3.64 -18.67
C LYS A 34 3.99 -2.52 -19.67
N GLY A 35 5.22 -2.53 -20.19
CA GLY A 35 5.68 -1.62 -21.25
C GLY A 35 5.66 -0.13 -20.86
N LEU A 36 5.36 0.75 -21.82
CA LEU A 36 5.27 2.20 -21.60
C LEU A 36 4.31 2.57 -20.45
N LYS A 37 3.18 1.84 -20.31
CA LYS A 37 2.24 2.06 -19.21
C LYS A 37 2.88 1.84 -17.83
N ALA A 38 3.82 0.90 -17.70
CA ALA A 38 4.55 0.67 -16.45
C ALA A 38 5.45 1.86 -16.10
N ALA A 39 6.15 2.43 -17.09
CA ALA A 39 7.07 3.55 -16.91
C ALA A 39 6.36 4.82 -16.42
N PHE A 40 5.11 5.05 -16.84
CA PHE A 40 4.30 6.19 -16.39
C PHE A 40 3.48 5.92 -15.14
N SER A 41 3.36 4.67 -14.70
CA SER A 41 2.40 4.29 -13.65
C SER A 41 2.77 4.67 -12.22
N GLY A 42 3.96 5.22 -12.01
CA GLY A 42 4.41 5.71 -10.72
C GLY A 42 4.53 4.64 -9.64
N ALA A 43 5.21 4.96 -8.56
CA ALA A 43 5.19 4.13 -7.36
C ALA A 43 3.96 4.51 -6.52
N ILE A 44 3.16 3.53 -6.11
CA ILE A 44 2.06 3.74 -5.17
C ILE A 44 2.68 3.84 -3.78
N ARG A 45 2.51 4.99 -3.12
CA ARG A 45 3.05 5.19 -1.79
C ARG A 45 2.18 4.53 -0.74
N ALA A 46 2.82 3.82 0.19
CA ALA A 46 2.20 3.26 1.36
C ALA A 46 2.76 3.94 2.62
N TYR A 47 1.95 4.13 3.64
CA TYR A 47 2.41 4.68 4.91
C TYR A 47 2.69 3.54 5.88
N PRO A 48 3.84 3.51 6.57
CA PRO A 48 4.08 2.53 7.60
C PRO A 48 3.20 2.80 8.82
N TRP A 49 2.67 1.73 9.39
CA TRP A 49 1.93 1.72 10.64
C TRP A 49 2.71 0.88 11.64
N LEU A 50 2.98 1.43 12.82
CA LEU A 50 3.64 0.72 13.92
C LEU A 50 2.57 0.20 14.88
N CYS A 51 2.57 -1.11 15.13
CA CYS A 51 1.85 -1.67 16.27
C CYS A 51 2.62 -1.40 17.56
N ILE A 52 2.01 -0.67 18.49
CA ILE A 52 2.65 -0.32 19.77
C ILE A 52 2.64 -1.50 20.77
N ASP A 53 1.85 -2.54 20.50
CA ASP A 53 1.74 -3.71 21.39
C ASP A 53 2.72 -4.83 21.02
N CYS A 54 2.97 -5.07 19.72
CA CYS A 54 3.85 -6.16 19.27
C CYS A 54 5.06 -5.71 18.43
N GLY A 55 5.20 -4.41 18.13
CA GLY A 55 6.34 -3.85 17.40
C GLY A 55 6.32 -4.05 15.88
N ALA A 56 5.30 -4.70 15.31
CA ALA A 56 5.19 -4.90 13.86
C ALA A 56 5.04 -3.56 13.12
N ILE A 57 5.81 -3.38 12.03
CA ILE A 57 5.68 -2.26 11.09
C ILE A 57 5.09 -2.79 9.80
N ILE A 58 3.92 -2.26 9.39
CA ILE A 58 3.21 -2.71 8.18
C ILE A 58 2.85 -1.50 7.32
N PRO A 59 3.27 -1.45 6.05
CA PRO A 59 2.86 -0.39 5.14
C PRO A 59 1.43 -0.60 4.64
N TYR A 60 0.60 0.44 4.71
CA TYR A 60 -0.75 0.47 4.14
C TYR A 60 -0.89 1.59 3.11
N VAL A 61 -1.52 1.28 1.99
CA VAL A 61 -1.98 2.26 1.00
C VAL A 61 -3.27 2.91 1.52
N ASP A 62 -3.50 4.19 1.21
CA ASP A 62 -4.74 4.86 1.58
C ASP A 62 -5.95 4.24 0.86
N GLU A 63 -7.14 4.37 1.48
CA GLU A 63 -8.34 3.68 1.01
C GLU A 63 -8.75 4.07 -0.42
N ILE A 64 -8.60 5.35 -0.78
CA ILE A 64 -8.95 5.86 -2.11
C ILE A 64 -8.04 5.23 -3.16
N THR A 65 -6.74 5.20 -2.89
CA THR A 65 -5.77 4.57 -3.79
C THR A 65 -5.96 3.05 -3.84
N LEU A 66 -6.26 2.40 -2.72
CA LEU A 66 -6.55 0.97 -2.67
C LEU A 66 -7.79 0.60 -3.50
N GLN A 67 -8.85 1.41 -3.42
CA GLN A 67 -10.05 1.22 -4.22
C GLN A 67 -9.77 1.33 -5.72
N LYS A 68 -9.00 2.35 -6.14
CA LYS A 68 -8.56 2.50 -7.55
C LYS A 68 -7.75 1.30 -8.03
N ILE A 69 -6.84 0.79 -7.20
CA ILE A 69 -6.04 -0.41 -7.54
C ILE A 69 -6.95 -1.63 -7.71
N ARG A 70 -7.96 -1.78 -6.85
CA ARG A 70 -8.93 -2.89 -6.93
C ARG A 70 -9.74 -2.82 -8.22
N GLU A 71 -10.29 -1.66 -8.56
CA GLU A 71 -11.04 -1.46 -9.81
C GLU A 71 -10.17 -1.75 -11.03
N GLU A 72 -8.93 -1.26 -11.03
CA GLU A 72 -7.98 -1.51 -12.11
C GLU A 72 -7.64 -3.02 -12.23
N TYR A 73 -7.40 -3.69 -11.11
CA TYR A 73 -7.12 -5.13 -11.08
C TYR A 73 -8.28 -5.95 -11.66
N GLU A 74 -9.52 -5.66 -11.23
CA GLU A 74 -10.70 -6.38 -11.74
C GLU A 74 -10.93 -6.11 -13.23
N GLN A 75 -10.66 -4.90 -13.72
CA GLN A 75 -10.72 -4.61 -15.15
C GLN A 75 -9.70 -5.46 -15.95
N VAL A 76 -8.44 -5.48 -15.52
CA VAL A 76 -7.37 -6.24 -16.20
C VAL A 76 -7.66 -7.73 -16.19
N LYS A 77 -8.24 -8.24 -15.10
CA LYS A 77 -8.71 -9.62 -14.98
C LYS A 77 -9.87 -9.93 -15.94
N MET A 78 -10.85 -9.04 -16.07
CA MET A 78 -11.93 -9.19 -17.06
C MET A 78 -11.44 -9.17 -18.51
N GLU A 79 -10.37 -8.43 -18.79
CA GLU A 79 -9.70 -8.39 -20.10
C GLU A 79 -8.83 -9.64 -20.39
N GLY A 80 -8.70 -10.57 -19.42
CA GLY A 80 -7.92 -11.81 -19.56
C GLY A 80 -6.40 -11.58 -19.61
N LEU A 81 -5.93 -10.45 -19.10
CA LEU A 81 -4.51 -10.08 -19.11
C LEU A 81 -3.73 -10.62 -17.90
N ILE A 82 -4.45 -11.13 -16.89
CA ILE A 82 -3.97 -11.83 -15.69
C ILE A 82 -4.94 -12.94 -15.28
#